data_AF-A0AAD9UIP5-F1
#
_entry.id   AF-A0AAD9UIP5-F1
#
_cell.length_a   1.000
_cell.length_b   1.000
_cell.length_c   1.000
_cell.angle_alpha   90.00
_cell.angle_beta   90.00
_cell.angle_gamma   90.00
#
_symmetry.space_group_name_H-M   'P 1'
#
loop_
_entity.id
_entity.type
_entity.pdbx_description
1 polymer ?
#
loop_
_entity_poly.entity_id
_entity_poly.type
_entity_poly.pdbx_seq_one_letter_code
_entity_poly.pdbx_strand_id
1 'polypeptide(L)'
;MGDGSEDTVIDAIHAAEREDTWLVIDQLHLTSDSFFKQLGYHLHRIAKSLVAEEKEGSNLLVWLVSEPCGRIPLDILQDVHTLSWQTLVSLTPQAPADGSTQLSPCSSVDSMLAHGQCTG
;
A
#
# COMPACT_ATOMS: atom_id res chain seq x y z
N MET A 1 -3.25 -6.09 13.52
CA MET A 1 -3.59 -7.42 14.09
C MET A 1 -3.63 -7.33 15.61
N GLY A 2 -4.58 -8.00 16.26
CA GLY A 2 -4.71 -8.04 17.72
C GLY A 2 -4.99 -9.47 18.20
N ASP A 3 -4.79 -9.74 19.49
CA ASP A 3 -5.00 -11.08 20.06
C ASP A 3 -6.40 -11.62 19.72
N GLY A 4 -6.44 -12.80 19.09
CA GLY A 4 -7.68 -13.50 18.71
C GLY A 4 -8.19 -13.25 17.30
N SER A 5 -7.53 -12.43 16.47
CA SER A 5 -7.94 -12.23 15.05
C SER A 5 -7.37 -13.28 14.09
N GLU A 6 -6.55 -14.21 14.57
CA GLU A 6 -5.81 -15.17 13.73
C GLU A 6 -6.75 -16.13 12.98
N ASP A 7 -7.74 -16.71 13.68
CA ASP A 7 -8.74 -17.60 13.06
C ASP A 7 -9.56 -16.88 11.99
N THR A 8 -9.93 -15.61 12.25
CA THR A 8 -10.65 -14.78 11.28
C THR A 8 -9.83 -14.53 10.01
N VAL A 9 -8.51 -14.43 10.13
CA VAL A 9 -7.63 -14.26 8.96
C VAL A 9 -7.58 -15.55 8.14
N ILE A 10 -7.55 -16.71 8.79
CA ILE A 10 -7.62 -18.00 8.09
C ILE A 10 -8.94 -18.15 7.34
N ASP A 11 -10.06 -17.81 7.99
CA ASP A 11 -11.38 -17.81 7.33
C ASP A 11 -11.42 -16.83 6.15
N ALA A 12 -10.82 -15.65 6.28
CA ALA A 12 -10.74 -14.67 5.21
C ALA A 12 -9.88 -15.17 4.03
N ILE A 13 -8.80 -15.91 4.29
CA ILE A 13 -7.99 -16.55 3.25
C ILE A 13 -8.84 -17.58 2.48
N HIS A 14 -9.61 -18.41 3.17
CA HIS A 14 -10.50 -19.38 2.53
C HIS A 14 -11.63 -18.73 1.73
N ALA A 15 -12.20 -17.64 2.25
CA ALA A 15 -13.19 -16.86 1.51
C ALA A 15 -12.60 -16.26 0.24
N ALA A 16 -11.40 -15.65 0.33
CA ALA A 16 -10.73 -15.04 -0.80
C ALA A 16 -10.41 -16.06 -1.91
N GLU A 17 -9.96 -17.26 -1.53
CA GLU A 17 -9.72 -18.36 -2.47
C GLU A 17 -11.01 -18.83 -3.16
N ARG A 18 -12.10 -18.98 -2.40
CA ARG A 18 -13.40 -19.41 -2.95
C ARG A 18 -13.99 -18.37 -3.89
N GLU A 19 -13.81 -17.10 -3.57
CA GLU A 19 -14.41 -15.97 -4.28
C GLU A 19 -13.49 -15.41 -5.38
N ASP A 20 -12.28 -15.97 -5.53
CA ASP A 20 -11.24 -15.51 -6.45
C ASP A 20 -11.01 -13.99 -6.33
N THR A 21 -10.69 -13.52 -5.13
CA THR A 21 -10.52 -12.08 -4.86
C THR A 21 -9.24 -11.79 -4.09
N TRP A 22 -8.93 -10.50 -3.95
CA TRP A 22 -7.74 -10.05 -3.24
C TRP A 22 -8.00 -9.88 -1.74
N LEU A 23 -6.97 -10.16 -0.95
CA LEU A 23 -6.96 -10.03 0.50
C LEU A 23 -5.73 -9.23 0.94
N VAL A 24 -5.90 -8.34 1.92
CA VAL A 24 -4.80 -7.63 2.56
C VAL A 24 -4.74 -8.04 4.03
N ILE A 25 -3.59 -8.55 4.44
CA ILE A 25 -3.28 -8.87 5.84
C ILE A 25 -2.29 -7.83 6.34
N ASP A 26 -2.79 -6.92 7.17
CA ASP A 26 -2.01 -5.79 7.68
C ASP A 26 -1.47 -6.02 9.10
N GLN A 27 -0.35 -5.34 9.39
CA GLN A 27 0.38 -5.37 10.65
C GLN A 27 0.86 -6.78 11.04
N LEU A 28 1.38 -7.52 10.06
CA LEU A 28 1.82 -8.91 10.26
C LEU A 28 2.93 -9.03 11.32
N HIS A 29 3.77 -8.01 11.48
CA HIS A 29 4.78 -7.94 12.55
C HIS A 29 4.20 -8.04 13.98
N LEU A 30 2.89 -7.90 14.19
CA LEU A 30 2.25 -8.02 15.50
C LEU A 30 1.75 -9.45 15.82
N THR A 31 1.82 -10.39 14.89
CA THR A 31 1.27 -11.75 15.10
C THR A 31 2.17 -12.63 15.96
N SER A 32 1.59 -13.74 16.43
CA SER A 32 2.31 -14.80 17.10
C SER A 32 3.20 -15.62 16.14
N ASP A 33 4.25 -16.25 16.68
CA ASP A 33 5.11 -17.15 15.91
C ASP A 33 4.34 -18.40 15.44
N SER A 34 3.34 -18.84 16.21
CA SER A 34 2.44 -19.93 15.84
C SER A 34 1.62 -19.61 14.60
N PHE A 35 1.18 -18.36 14.47
CA PHE A 35 0.40 -17.92 13.34
C PHE A 35 1.19 -17.97 12.04
N PHE A 36 2.46 -17.58 12.05
CA PHE A 36 3.30 -17.65 10.85
C PHE A 36 3.37 -19.07 10.27
N LYS A 37 3.41 -20.11 11.10
CA LYS A 37 3.41 -21.50 10.62
C LYS A 37 2.11 -21.84 9.88
N GLN A 38 0.98 -21.40 10.43
CA GLN A 38 -0.31 -21.61 9.79
C GLN A 38 -0.39 -20.82 8.48
N LEU A 39 -0.06 -19.53 8.53
CA LEU A 39 -0.06 -18.65 7.35
C LEU A 39 0.80 -19.22 6.22
N GLY A 40 2.03 -19.65 6.51
CA GLY A 40 2.92 -20.27 5.52
C GLY A 40 2.32 -21.51 4.88
N TYR A 41 1.67 -22.39 5.66
CA TYR A 41 0.95 -23.55 5.13
C TYR A 41 -0.16 -23.14 4.14
N HIS A 42 -0.97 -22.14 4.50
CA HIS A 42 -2.08 -21.69 3.64
C HIS A 42 -1.57 -21.01 2.36
N LEU A 43 -0.55 -20.16 2.46
CA LEU A 43 0.06 -19.49 1.30
C LEU A 43 0.67 -20.50 0.34
N HIS A 44 1.42 -21.49 0.84
CA HIS A 44 2.00 -22.54 0.00
C HIS A 44 0.94 -23.38 -0.71
N ARG A 45 -0.15 -23.71 -0.01
CA ARG A 45 -1.28 -24.43 -0.59
C ARG A 45 -1.94 -23.64 -1.72
N ILE A 46 -2.16 -22.34 -1.52
CA ILE A 46 -2.72 -21.44 -2.53
C ILE A 46 -1.78 -21.35 -3.74
N ALA A 47 -0.49 -21.10 -3.52
CA ALA A 47 0.50 -21.02 -4.58
C ALA A 47 0.51 -22.30 -5.44
N LYS A 48 0.46 -23.47 -4.80
CA LYS A 48 0.36 -24.76 -5.50
C LYS A 48 -0.94 -24.90 -6.30
N SER A 49 -2.07 -24.49 -5.75
CA SER A 49 -3.36 -24.57 -6.44
C SER A 49 -3.37 -23.69 -7.68
N LEU A 50 -2.83 -22.47 -7.60
CA LEU A 50 -2.75 -21.54 -8.73
C LEU A 50 -1.88 -22.09 -9.87
N VAL A 51 -0.76 -22.74 -9.55
CA VAL A 51 0.12 -23.37 -10.54
C VAL A 51 -0.51 -24.63 -11.14
N ALA A 52 -1.15 -25.47 -10.31
CA ALA A 52 -1.70 -26.74 -10.74
C ALA A 52 -2.94 -26.60 -11.64
N GLU A 53 -3.78 -25.58 -11.40
CA GLU A 53 -5.00 -25.37 -12.16
C GLU A 53 -4.79 -24.59 -13.46
N GLU A 54 -3.54 -24.18 -13.79
CA GLU A 54 -3.23 -23.28 -14.91
C GLU A 54 -4.26 -22.15 -15.03
N LYS A 55 -4.65 -21.56 -13.88
CA LYS A 55 -5.66 -20.50 -13.83
C LYS A 55 -5.10 -19.21 -14.42
N GLU A 56 -4.99 -19.18 -15.75
CA GLU A 56 -4.81 -17.94 -16.50
C GLU A 56 -6.01 -17.03 -16.20
N GLY A 57 -5.76 -15.98 -15.42
CA GLY A 57 -6.78 -15.00 -15.04
C GLY A 57 -7.34 -15.12 -13.62
N SER A 58 -6.72 -15.91 -12.73
CA SER A 58 -7.02 -15.84 -11.30
C SER A 58 -6.83 -14.41 -10.77
N ASN A 59 -7.84 -13.89 -10.08
CA ASN A 59 -7.76 -12.60 -9.40
C ASN A 59 -7.37 -12.75 -7.92
N LEU A 60 -7.18 -13.99 -7.46
CA LEU A 60 -6.68 -14.29 -6.12
C LEU A 60 -5.29 -13.68 -5.91
N LEU A 61 -5.21 -12.73 -4.98
CA LEU A 61 -3.99 -12.03 -4.63
C LEU A 61 -3.95 -11.75 -3.13
N VAL A 62 -2.88 -12.19 -2.45
CA VAL A 62 -2.72 -11.96 -1.01
C VAL A 62 -1.59 -10.98 -0.77
N TRP A 63 -1.92 -9.81 -0.24
CA TRP A 63 -0.96 -8.79 0.17
C TRP A 63 -0.65 -8.95 1.65
N LEU A 64 0.63 -9.15 1.95
CA LEU A 64 1.15 -9.17 3.31
C LEU A 64 1.81 -7.83 3.61
N VAL A 65 1.31 -7.11 4.60
CA VAL A 65 1.83 -5.81 5.00
C VAL A 65 2.40 -5.90 6.40
N SER A 66 3.65 -5.47 6.55
CA SER A 66 4.39 -5.56 7.79
C SER A 66 5.42 -4.44 7.92
N GLU A 67 5.64 -3.98 9.14
CA GLU A 67 6.89 -3.30 9.47
C GLU A 67 8.07 -4.29 9.42
N PRO A 68 9.32 -3.80 9.24
CA PRO A 68 10.51 -4.65 9.30
C PRO A 68 10.54 -5.47 10.60
N CYS A 69 10.46 -6.80 10.46
CA CYS A 69 10.39 -7.71 11.59
C CYS A 69 11.23 -8.97 11.32
N GLY A 70 12.16 -9.28 12.22
CA GLY A 70 13.00 -10.48 12.12
C GLY A 70 12.29 -11.80 12.49
N ARG A 71 11.00 -11.74 12.86
CA ARG A 71 10.21 -12.93 13.25
C ARG A 71 9.54 -13.63 12.08
N ILE A 72 9.36 -12.93 10.96
CA ILE A 72 8.73 -13.52 9.78
C ILE A 72 9.65 -14.65 9.27
N PRO A 73 9.18 -15.90 9.24
CA PRO A 73 10.01 -17.03 8.80
C PRO A 73 10.51 -16.84 7.37
N LEU A 74 11.75 -17.23 7.14
CA LEU A 74 12.40 -17.09 5.83
C LEU A 74 11.65 -17.87 4.74
N ASP A 75 11.06 -19.01 5.09
CA ASP A 75 10.29 -19.84 4.16
C ASP A 75 9.10 -19.05 3.56
N ILE A 76 8.39 -18.25 4.38
CA ILE A 76 7.32 -17.37 3.88
C ILE A 76 7.90 -16.30 2.96
N LEU A 77 9.03 -15.72 3.34
CA LEU A 77 9.68 -14.66 2.54
C LEU A 77 10.20 -15.16 1.19
N GLN A 78 10.56 -16.44 1.08
CA GLN A 78 10.99 -17.06 -0.19
C GLN A 78 9.82 -17.27 -1.15
N ASP A 79 8.62 -17.48 -0.61
CA ASP A 79 7.42 -17.76 -1.40
C ASP A 79 6.66 -16.48 -1.82
N VAL A 80 7.12 -15.29 -1.41
CA VAL A 80 6.43 -14.01 -1.70
C VAL A 80 7.35 -13.00 -2.39
N HIS A 81 6.74 -12.14 -3.21
CA HIS A 81 7.43 -10.96 -3.74
C HIS A 81 7.50 -9.88 -2.66
N THR A 82 8.72 -9.54 -2.24
CA THR A 82 8.94 -8.52 -1.22
C THR A 82 9.14 -7.14 -1.86
N LEU A 83 8.37 -6.16 -1.40
CA LEU A 83 8.51 -4.75 -1.74
C LEU A 83 8.70 -3.96 -0.44
N SER A 84 9.57 -2.95 -0.46
CA SER A 84 9.75 -2.03 0.67
C SER A 84 9.55 -0.60 0.20
N TRP A 85 8.86 0.19 1.02
CA TRP A 85 8.66 1.62 0.77
C TRP A 85 9.06 2.40 2.02
N GLN A 86 9.62 3.58 1.80
CA GLN A 86 9.95 4.52 2.86
C GLN A 86 9.35 5.88 2.51
N THR A 87 8.86 6.59 3.52
CA THR A 87 8.40 7.96 3.32
C THR A 87 9.62 8.83 3.08
N LEU A 88 9.73 9.41 1.89
CA LEU A 88 10.69 10.48 1.64
C LEU A 88 10.18 11.72 2.38
N VAL A 89 10.70 11.96 3.58
CA VAL A 89 10.49 13.24 4.25
C VAL A 89 11.13 14.29 3.35
N SER A 90 10.33 15.14 2.73
CA SER A 90 10.84 16.29 2.01
C SER A 90 11.66 17.09 3.00
N LEU A 91 12.98 17.07 2.84
CA LEU A 91 13.86 18.09 3.40
C LEU A 91 13.58 19.37 2.63
N THR A 92 12.36 19.92 2.75
CA THR A 92 12.12 21.28 2.34
C THR A 92 13.07 22.10 3.20
N PRO A 93 14.06 22.80 2.63
CA PRO A 93 14.85 23.71 3.43
C PRO A 93 13.85 24.62 4.13
N GLN A 94 13.85 24.67 5.46
CA GLN A 94 13.12 25.71 6.15
C GLN A 94 13.62 27.02 5.54
N ALA A 95 12.76 27.69 4.77
CA ALA A 95 13.01 29.07 4.41
C ALA A 95 13.26 29.78 5.74
N PRO A 96 14.39 30.51 5.89
CA PRO A 96 14.66 31.23 7.11
C PRO A 96 13.44 32.10 7.43
N ALA A 97 12.92 31.93 8.64
CA ALA A 97 11.82 32.71 9.18
C ALA A 97 12.28 34.14 9.49
N ASP A 98 12.83 34.83 8.49
CA ASP A 98 13.14 36.24 8.58
C ASP A 98 11.95 36.99 7.98
N GLY A 99 11.09 37.46 8.88
CA GLY A 99 9.81 38.11 8.60
C GLY A 99 9.92 39.44 7.84
N SER A 100 10.33 39.41 6.58
CA SER A 100 10.07 40.52 5.66
C SER A 100 8.73 40.32 4.96
N THR A 101 7.69 40.73 5.69
CA THR A 101 6.40 41.07 5.09
C THR A 101 6.63 42.22 4.10
N GLN A 102 6.51 41.97 2.80
CA GLN A 102 6.13 43.02 1.87
C GLN A 102 4.96 42.54 1.00
N LEU A 103 3.78 42.55 1.63
CA LEU A 103 2.55 42.75 0.88
C LEU A 103 2.63 44.16 0.27
N SER A 104 2.75 44.26 -1.04
CA SER A 104 2.42 45.49 -1.76
C SER A 104 1.04 45.32 -2.39
N PRO A 105 -0.01 45.95 -1.85
CA PRO A 105 -1.23 46.21 -2.59
C PRO A 105 -1.24 47.68 -3.00
N CYS A 106 -1.05 47.98 -4.29
CA CYS A 106 -1.41 49.27 -4.87
C CYS A 106 -2.14 49.06 -6.20
N SER A 107 -3.47 48.97 -6.05
CA SER A 107 -4.52 49.66 -6.81
C SER A 107 -4.35 49.96 -8.30
N SER A 108 -5.37 49.50 -9.04
CA SER A 108 -5.83 49.90 -10.38
C SER A 108 -5.81 51.39 -10.69
N VAL A 109 -5.51 51.71 -11.96
CA VAL A 109 -6.27 52.46 -13.01
C VAL A 109 -5.32 52.60 -14.22
N ASP A 110 -5.63 52.61 -15.50
CA ASP A 110 -6.82 52.84 -16.35
C ASP A 110 -6.43 52.26 -17.74
N SER A 111 -7.23 51.40 -18.38
CA SER A 111 -8.14 51.74 -19.51
C SER A 111 -7.49 52.39 -20.75
N MET A 112 -7.43 51.63 -21.86
CA MET A 112 -8.03 51.94 -23.18
C MET A 112 -7.21 51.50 -24.40
N LEU A 113 -7.95 50.87 -25.34
CA LEU A 113 -7.70 50.65 -26.78
C LEU A 113 -6.74 49.48 -27.13
N ALA A 114 -7.06 48.52 -28.00
CA ALA A 114 -8.13 48.45 -28.99
C ALA A 114 -8.16 47.03 -29.64
N HIS A 115 -9.36 46.63 -30.10
CA HIS A 115 -9.69 45.65 -31.17
C HIS A 115 -8.97 44.27 -31.14
N GLY A 116 -9.63 43.14 -30.88
CA GLY A 116 -10.82 42.64 -31.57
C GLY A 116 -10.43 41.81 -32.79
N GLN A 117 -10.43 40.47 -32.68
CA GLN A 117 -11.10 39.54 -33.61
C GLN A 117 -10.81 38.06 -33.27
N CYS A 118 -11.91 37.35 -32.98
CA CYS A 118 -12.05 35.92 -33.20
C CYS A 118 -12.47 35.68 -34.64
N THR A 119 -11.86 34.70 -35.30
CA THR A 119 -12.39 33.81 -36.36
C THR A 119 -11.31 32.74 -36.54
N GLY A 120 -11.56 31.44 -36.65
CA GLY A 120 -12.70 30.69 -37.16
C GLY A 120 -12.09 29.48 -37.84
#